data_AF-A0A7Z9W1N8-F1
#
_entry.id   AF-A0A7Z9W1N8-F1
#
_cell.length_a   1.000
_cell.length_b   1.000
_cell.length_c   1.000
_cell.angle_alpha   90.00
_cell.angle_beta   90.00
_cell.angle_gamma   90.00
#
_symmetry.space_group_name_H-M   'P 1'
#
loop_
_entity.id
_entity.type
_entity.pdbx_description
1 polymer ?
#
loop_
_entity_poly.entity_id
_entity_poly.type
_entity_poly.pdbx_seq_one_letter_code
_entity_poly.pdbx_strand_id
1 'polypeptide(L)'
;MSNPLQQTIETLAKEKGIEPDVVITAIEDAVLTASRKFYKSTENLRTKFNHDTGQVELFSVRQIVEEVTDPLTEISLTEAQELYGDEAEVDMEIEFPKPTDVLGRIAAQTAKQVIFQKVREAERDNVYDEYIERVGEVINGIVKRFENGDIVVEMGRVEAILRRRDQSRAENYTTGDRIRAVIVDVTKETKGQQIILSRTDPALLVKMFEQEVPEIYDGTVSIRGAVREAGDRSKVAVHSHERDIDPVGSCV
;
A
#
# COMPACT_ATOMS: atom_id res chain seq x y z
N MET A 1 30.31 -4.19 -14.33
CA MET A 1 29.60 -5.39 -13.83
C MET A 1 28.48 -4.88 -12.94
N SER A 2 27.23 -5.08 -13.34
CA SER A 2 26.06 -4.56 -12.62
C SER A 2 26.03 -5.10 -11.19
N ASN A 3 25.93 -4.18 -10.24
CA ASN A 3 26.03 -4.46 -8.81
C ASN A 3 24.86 -5.36 -8.34
N PRO A 4 25.09 -6.35 -7.45
CA PRO A 4 24.04 -7.22 -6.93
C PRO A 4 22.88 -6.45 -6.28
N LEU A 5 23.13 -5.30 -5.63
CA LEU A 5 22.08 -4.51 -4.98
C LEU A 5 21.18 -3.82 -6.02
N GLN A 6 21.79 -3.24 -7.06
CA GLN A 6 21.06 -2.62 -8.17
C GLN A 6 20.24 -3.64 -8.97
N GLN A 7 20.83 -4.80 -9.30
CA GLN A 7 20.09 -5.88 -9.95
C GLN A 7 18.89 -6.35 -9.12
N THR A 8 19.02 -6.39 -7.79
CA THR A 8 17.92 -6.77 -6.89
C THR A 8 16.83 -5.70 -6.89
N ILE A 9 17.20 -4.41 -6.86
CA ILE A 9 16.25 -3.30 -6.96
C ILE A 9 15.50 -3.37 -8.30
N GLU A 10 16.20 -3.50 -9.42
CA GLU A 10 15.60 -3.58 -10.76
C GLU A 10 14.68 -4.79 -10.91
N THR A 11 15.09 -5.95 -10.42
CA THR A 11 14.28 -7.18 -10.49
C THR A 11 13.01 -7.03 -9.67
N LEU A 12 13.11 -6.56 -8.42
CA LEU A 12 11.95 -6.38 -7.54
C LEU A 12 11.02 -5.28 -8.03
N ALA A 13 11.58 -4.18 -8.52
CA ALA A 13 10.85 -3.07 -9.13
C ALA A 13 10.02 -3.56 -10.32
N LYS A 14 10.65 -4.33 -11.23
CA LYS A 14 10.00 -4.89 -12.41
C LYS A 14 8.92 -5.93 -12.08
N GLU A 15 9.15 -6.81 -11.12
CA GLU A 15 8.17 -7.83 -10.71
C GLU A 15 6.91 -7.23 -10.07
N LYS A 16 7.05 -6.08 -9.39
CA LYS A 16 5.98 -5.46 -8.59
C LYS A 16 5.41 -4.19 -9.22
N GLY A 17 5.89 -3.79 -10.39
CA GLY A 17 5.42 -2.61 -11.12
C GLY A 17 5.81 -1.29 -10.43
N ILE A 18 6.91 -1.26 -9.69
CA ILE A 18 7.42 -0.06 -9.02
C ILE A 18 8.53 0.54 -9.89
N GLU A 19 8.61 1.86 -9.95
CA GLU A 19 9.73 2.55 -10.60
C GLU A 19 11.01 2.44 -9.74
N PRO A 20 12.15 1.99 -10.30
CA PRO A 20 13.39 1.82 -9.53
C PRO A 20 13.83 3.08 -8.78
N ASP A 21 13.63 4.26 -9.38
CA ASP A 21 14.04 5.54 -8.82
C ASP A 21 13.31 5.86 -7.51
N VAL A 22 12.02 5.51 -7.42
CA VAL A 22 11.23 5.67 -6.18
C VAL A 22 11.83 4.86 -5.03
N VAL A 23 12.38 3.68 -5.33
CA VAL A 23 13.03 2.83 -4.34
C VAL A 23 14.39 3.42 -3.94
N ILE A 24 15.15 3.94 -4.91
CA ILE A 24 16.46 4.55 -4.68
C ILE A 24 16.32 5.77 -3.78
N THR A 25 15.41 6.71 -4.09
CA THR A 25 15.16 7.90 -3.27
C THR A 25 14.73 7.52 -1.85
N ALA A 26 13.89 6.50 -1.70
CA ALA A 26 13.48 6.04 -0.37
C ALA A 26 14.65 5.44 0.43
N ILE A 27 15.60 4.76 -0.23
CA ILE A 27 16.83 4.25 0.41
C ILE A 27 17.70 5.42 0.85
N GLU A 28 17.89 6.45 0.00
CA GLU A 28 18.64 7.65 0.32
C GLU A 28 18.08 8.35 1.57
N ASP A 29 16.77 8.57 1.62
CA ASP A 29 16.07 9.20 2.75
C ASP A 29 16.20 8.39 4.05
N ALA A 30 16.12 7.06 3.95
CA ALA A 30 16.20 6.20 5.11
C ALA A 30 17.62 6.13 5.66
N VAL A 31 18.64 6.08 4.79
CA VAL A 31 20.04 6.18 5.20
C VAL A 31 20.35 7.56 5.78
N LEU A 32 19.79 8.63 5.21
CA LEU A 32 19.93 9.98 5.75
C LEU A 32 19.37 10.06 7.19
N THR A 33 18.18 9.52 7.40
CA THR A 33 17.53 9.46 8.72
C THR A 33 18.36 8.64 9.72
N ALA A 34 18.88 7.49 9.29
CA ALA A 34 19.76 6.65 10.12
C ALA A 34 21.07 7.37 10.48
N SER A 35 21.64 8.09 9.51
CA SER A 35 22.89 8.85 9.68
C SER A 35 22.72 10.00 10.66
N ARG A 36 21.63 10.79 10.55
CA ARG A 36 21.29 11.85 11.52
C ARG A 36 21.21 11.30 12.95
N LYS A 37 20.60 10.13 13.13
CA LYS A 37 20.48 9.48 14.44
C LYS A 37 21.82 8.98 14.98
N PHE A 38 22.73 8.55 14.12
CA PHE A 38 24.05 8.06 14.50
C PHE A 38 24.98 9.19 14.93
N TYR A 39 25.13 10.23 14.10
CA TYR A 39 26.04 11.34 14.38
C TYR A 39 25.51 12.28 15.47
N LYS A 40 24.18 12.32 15.69
CA LYS A 40 23.52 13.21 16.66
C LYS A 40 23.95 14.68 16.50
N SER A 41 24.34 15.07 15.29
CA SER A 41 24.80 16.40 14.95
C SER A 41 23.67 17.19 14.27
N THR A 42 23.75 18.52 14.34
CA THR A 42 22.89 19.45 13.60
C THR A 42 23.39 19.69 12.17
N GLU A 43 24.36 18.90 11.70
CA GLU A 43 24.95 19.05 10.37
C GLU A 43 23.90 18.82 9.28
N ASN A 44 23.97 19.60 8.21
CA ASN A 44 23.18 19.37 7.00
C ASN A 44 23.75 18.16 6.26
N LEU A 45 23.18 16.99 6.50
CA LEU A 45 23.57 15.76 5.82
C LEU A 45 22.77 15.57 4.53
N ARG A 46 23.46 15.09 3.48
CA ARG A 46 22.88 14.67 2.21
C ARG A 46 23.40 13.30 1.83
N THR A 47 22.52 12.44 1.34
CA THR A 47 22.88 11.12 0.84
C THR A 47 22.79 11.11 -0.69
N LYS A 48 23.67 10.36 -1.34
CA LYS A 48 23.57 10.06 -2.77
C LYS A 48 23.78 8.58 -2.99
N PHE A 49 22.92 7.97 -3.78
CA PHE A 49 23.07 6.60 -4.23
C PHE A 49 23.96 6.56 -5.47
N ASN A 50 25.06 5.84 -5.38
CA ASN A 50 25.94 5.62 -6.51
C ASN A 50 25.44 4.39 -7.28
N HIS A 51 24.94 4.61 -8.50
CA HIS A 51 24.40 3.54 -9.34
C HIS A 51 25.46 2.48 -9.67
N ASP A 52 26.71 2.86 -9.94
CA ASP A 52 27.76 1.90 -10.31
C ASP A 52 28.20 1.03 -9.14
N THR A 53 28.38 1.64 -7.95
CA THR A 53 28.89 0.94 -6.76
C THR A 53 27.78 0.37 -5.88
N GLY A 54 26.52 0.73 -6.12
CA GLY A 54 25.36 0.34 -5.31
C GLY A 54 25.46 0.79 -3.84
N GLN A 55 26.36 1.73 -3.53
CA GLN A 55 26.58 2.25 -2.19
C GLN A 55 25.90 3.60 -2.03
N VAL A 56 25.43 3.86 -0.80
CA VAL A 56 24.95 5.19 -0.43
C VAL A 56 26.10 5.95 0.19
N GLU A 57 26.49 7.03 -0.46
CA GLU A 57 27.51 7.96 0.00
C GLU A 57 26.84 9.04 0.87
N LEU A 58 27.53 9.48 1.92
CA LEU A 58 27.05 10.50 2.85
C LEU A 58 27.94 11.73 2.75
N PHE A 59 27.31 12.87 2.57
CA PHE A 59 27.95 14.17 2.49
C PHE A 59 27.44 15.08 3.61
N SER A 60 28.33 15.85 4.20
CA SER A 60 27.98 17.00 5.02
C SER A 60 28.06 18.24 4.16
N VAL A 61 26.92 18.90 3.99
CA VAL A 61 26.78 20.13 3.22
C VAL A 61 27.12 21.31 4.12
N ARG A 62 28.01 22.18 3.66
CA ARG A 62 28.33 23.46 4.32
C ARG A 62 28.10 24.61 3.35
N GLN A 63 27.51 25.69 3.84
CA GLN A 63 27.29 26.91 3.07
C GLN A 63 28.52 27.83 3.16
N ILE A 64 28.93 28.41 2.04
CA ILE A 64 30.03 29.37 1.99
C ILE A 64 29.53 30.74 2.45
N VAL A 65 30.16 31.27 3.50
CA VAL A 65 29.83 32.58 4.08
C VAL A 65 31.09 33.43 4.28
N GLU A 66 30.91 34.75 4.38
CA GLU A 66 32.02 35.67 4.69
C GLU A 66 32.44 35.58 6.17
N GLU A 67 31.46 35.56 7.08
CA GLU A 67 31.70 35.40 8.52
C GLU A 67 31.00 34.13 9.03
N VAL A 68 31.80 33.18 9.52
CA VAL A 68 31.32 31.90 10.04
C VAL A 68 30.69 32.10 11.42
N THR A 69 29.41 31.81 11.54
CA THR A 69 28.63 31.81 12.78
C THR A 69 28.49 30.40 13.35
N ASP A 70 28.30 29.39 12.50
CA ASP A 70 28.24 27.98 12.89
C ASP A 70 29.22 27.11 12.08
N PRO A 71 30.36 26.69 12.67
CA PRO A 71 31.37 25.89 11.99
C PRO A 71 30.91 24.49 11.52
N LEU A 72 29.74 24.01 11.95
CA LEU A 72 29.20 22.72 11.52
C LEU A 72 28.44 22.81 10.19
N THR A 73 27.85 23.96 9.90
CA THR A 73 26.96 24.20 8.75
C THR A 73 27.53 25.22 7.78
N GLU A 74 28.55 25.98 8.17
CA GLU A 74 29.14 27.05 7.39
C GLU A 74 30.66 26.83 7.19
N ILE A 75 31.21 27.41 6.12
CA ILE A 75 32.64 27.46 5.80
C ILE A 75 33.01 28.86 5.30
N SER A 76 34.20 29.33 5.65
CA SER A 76 34.68 30.63 5.18
C SER A 76 34.99 30.61 3.67
N LEU A 77 34.79 31.74 2.98
CA LEU A 77 35.17 31.89 1.57
C LEU A 77 36.64 31.51 1.33
N THR A 78 37.54 31.92 2.24
CA THR A 78 38.98 31.63 2.12
C THR A 78 39.28 30.14 2.18
N GLU A 79 38.66 29.40 3.12
CA GLU A 79 38.85 27.95 3.21
C GLU A 79 38.18 27.22 2.04
N ALA A 80 37.03 27.71 1.58
CA ALA A 80 36.34 27.15 0.43
C ALA A 80 37.18 27.28 -0.87
N GLN A 81 37.80 28.43 -1.08
CA GLN A 81 38.67 28.70 -2.24
C GLN A 81 39.97 27.89 -2.19
N GLU A 82 40.54 27.64 -1.01
CA GLU A 82 41.71 26.75 -0.87
C GLU A 82 41.40 25.29 -1.27
N LEU A 83 40.18 24.83 -1.02
CA LEU A 83 39.78 23.43 -1.24
C LEU A 83 39.23 23.17 -2.65
N TYR A 84 38.42 24.09 -3.19
CA TYR A 84 37.69 23.91 -4.46
C TYR A 84 38.11 24.90 -5.56
N GLY A 85 39.02 25.83 -5.27
CA GLY A 85 39.54 26.82 -6.22
C GLY A 85 38.65 28.06 -6.36
N ASP A 86 38.97 28.89 -7.36
CA ASP A 86 38.35 30.20 -7.58
C ASP A 86 36.86 30.15 -8.00
N GLU A 87 36.30 28.95 -8.24
CA GLU A 87 34.88 28.74 -8.56
C GLU A 87 33.97 28.77 -7.32
N ALA A 88 34.54 28.83 -6.11
CA ALA A 88 33.81 28.90 -4.86
C ALA A 88 33.36 30.36 -4.56
N GLU A 89 32.05 30.62 -4.64
CA GLU A 89 31.43 31.92 -4.33
C GLU A 89 30.58 31.87 -3.05
N VAL A 90 30.36 33.04 -2.44
CA VAL A 90 29.45 33.18 -1.29
C VAL A 90 28.04 32.67 -1.66
N ASP A 91 27.35 32.05 -0.71
CA ASP A 91 26.04 31.38 -0.85
C ASP A 91 26.02 30.07 -1.64
N MET A 92 27.18 29.56 -2.11
CA MET A 92 27.26 28.20 -2.64
C MET A 92 27.35 27.14 -1.53
N GLU A 93 26.96 25.91 -1.86
CA GLU A 93 27.04 24.74 -0.97
C GLU A 93 28.21 23.84 -1.38
N ILE A 94 29.00 23.42 -0.39
CA ILE A 94 30.08 22.45 -0.57
C ILE A 94 29.75 21.15 0.15
N GLU A 95 29.92 20.03 -0.55
CA GLU A 95 29.71 18.69 -0.02
C GLU A 95 31.03 18.09 0.50
N PHE A 96 31.08 17.75 1.79
CA PHE A 96 32.21 17.06 2.41
C PHE A 96 31.88 15.58 2.62
N PRO A 97 32.61 14.63 1.99
CA PRO A 97 32.35 13.21 2.18
C PRO A 97 32.63 12.81 3.63
N LYS A 98 31.69 12.07 4.22
CA LYS A 98 31.81 11.51 5.58
C LYS A 98 32.05 10.00 5.49
N PRO A 99 32.85 9.41 6.39
CA PRO A 99 33.11 7.97 6.38
C PRO A 99 31.83 7.18 6.63
N THR A 100 31.52 6.26 5.72
CA THR A 100 30.29 5.44 5.73
C THR A 100 30.54 4.02 6.21
N ASP A 101 31.71 3.72 6.77
CA ASP A 101 32.14 2.35 7.12
C ASP A 101 31.17 1.66 8.10
N VAL A 102 30.73 2.41 9.12
CA VAL A 102 29.73 1.95 10.11
C VAL A 102 28.31 1.99 9.51
N LEU A 103 28.10 2.90 8.57
CA LEU A 103 26.83 3.07 7.87
C LEU A 103 26.59 2.00 6.82
N GLY A 104 27.59 1.37 6.22
CA GLY A 104 27.39 0.39 5.15
C GLY A 104 26.49 -0.79 5.57
N ARG A 105 26.70 -1.31 6.80
CA ARG A 105 25.85 -2.38 7.35
C ARG A 105 24.44 -1.89 7.70
N ILE A 106 24.34 -0.68 8.28
CA ILE A 106 23.07 -0.06 8.64
C ILE A 106 22.27 0.28 7.37
N ALA A 107 22.94 0.76 6.34
CA ALA A 107 22.40 1.10 5.03
C ALA A 107 21.89 -0.14 4.32
N ALA A 108 22.63 -1.25 4.33
CA ALA A 108 22.14 -2.51 3.77
C ALA A 108 20.87 -3.03 4.48
N GLN A 109 20.82 -2.99 5.82
CA GLN A 109 19.64 -3.41 6.57
C GLN A 109 18.45 -2.47 6.36
N THR A 110 18.70 -1.17 6.38
CA THR A 110 17.70 -0.14 6.17
C THR A 110 17.15 -0.19 4.74
N ALA A 111 18.02 -0.34 3.74
CA ALA A 111 17.64 -0.50 2.35
C ALA A 111 16.73 -1.72 2.17
N LYS A 112 17.10 -2.87 2.74
CA LYS A 112 16.23 -4.05 2.75
C LYS A 112 14.85 -3.71 3.33
N GLN A 113 14.79 -3.08 4.50
CA GLN A 113 13.53 -2.73 5.14
C GLN A 113 12.68 -1.77 4.28
N VAL A 114 13.30 -0.75 3.68
CA VAL A 114 12.63 0.22 2.81
C VAL A 114 12.13 -0.44 1.54
N ILE A 115 12.93 -1.29 0.90
CA ILE A 115 12.52 -2.06 -0.28
C ILE A 115 11.29 -2.89 0.06
N PHE A 116 11.32 -3.67 1.15
CA PHE A 116 10.15 -4.46 1.57
C PHE A 116 8.93 -3.59 1.87
N GLN A 117 9.12 -2.41 2.46
CA GLN A 117 8.04 -1.48 2.72
C GLN A 117 7.44 -0.94 1.41
N LYS A 118 8.27 -0.51 0.46
CA LYS A 118 7.83 0.01 -0.85
C LYS A 118 7.13 -1.06 -1.69
N VAL A 119 7.67 -2.28 -1.70
CA VAL A 119 7.02 -3.44 -2.32
C VAL A 119 5.63 -3.65 -1.73
N ARG A 120 5.50 -3.63 -0.40
CA ARG A 120 4.21 -3.81 0.27
C ARG A 120 3.25 -2.64 0.02
N GLU A 121 3.75 -1.41 -0.08
CA GLU A 121 2.94 -0.23 -0.45
C GLU A 121 2.37 -0.39 -1.86
N ALA A 122 3.20 -0.72 -2.84
CA ALA A 122 2.75 -0.90 -4.21
C ALA A 122 1.79 -2.09 -4.38
N GLU A 123 2.03 -3.22 -3.69
CA GLU A 123 1.09 -4.33 -3.67
C GLU A 123 -0.29 -3.89 -3.17
N ARG A 124 -0.35 -3.03 -2.15
CA ARG A 124 -1.62 -2.51 -1.62
C ARG A 124 -2.30 -1.53 -2.55
N ASP A 125 -1.54 -0.67 -3.21
CA ASP A 125 -2.11 0.28 -4.18
C ASP A 125 -2.71 -0.49 -5.36
N ASN A 126 -2.01 -1.50 -5.87
CA ASN A 126 -2.53 -2.39 -6.91
C ASN A 126 -3.83 -3.10 -6.47
N VAL A 127 -3.88 -3.61 -5.25
CA VAL A 127 -5.11 -4.24 -4.70
C VAL A 127 -6.24 -3.23 -4.55
N TYR A 128 -5.96 -2.00 -4.12
CA TYR A 128 -7.00 -0.99 -4.05
C TYR A 128 -7.57 -0.68 -5.44
N ASP A 129 -6.69 -0.42 -6.41
CA ASP A 129 -7.10 -0.01 -7.75
C ASP A 129 -7.88 -1.14 -8.46
N GLU A 130 -7.57 -2.41 -8.17
CA GLU A 130 -8.31 -3.57 -8.70
C GLU A 130 -9.71 -3.74 -8.06
N TYR A 131 -9.86 -3.48 -6.76
CA TYR A 131 -11.08 -3.84 -6.01
C TYR A 131 -12.02 -2.67 -5.71
N ILE A 132 -11.57 -1.41 -5.83
CA ILE A 132 -12.41 -0.24 -5.55
C ILE A 132 -13.62 -0.15 -6.49
N GLU A 133 -13.47 -0.52 -7.76
CA GLU A 133 -14.55 -0.54 -8.74
C GLU A 133 -15.52 -1.71 -8.52
N ARG A 134 -15.11 -2.69 -7.71
CA ARG A 134 -15.84 -3.94 -7.42
C ARG A 134 -16.62 -3.87 -6.10
N VAL A 135 -16.68 -2.69 -5.47
CA VAL A 135 -17.52 -2.48 -4.28
C VAL A 135 -18.98 -2.77 -4.63
N GLY A 136 -19.64 -3.60 -3.82
CA GLY A 136 -20.98 -4.11 -4.08
C GLY A 136 -21.03 -5.44 -4.85
N GLU A 137 -19.89 -5.99 -5.29
CA GLU A 137 -19.84 -7.33 -5.88
C GLU A 137 -19.80 -8.45 -4.83
N VAL A 138 -20.43 -9.58 -5.17
CA VAL A 138 -20.34 -10.81 -4.38
C VAL A 138 -19.14 -11.62 -4.81
N ILE A 139 -18.37 -12.00 -3.83
CA ILE A 139 -17.09 -12.68 -3.96
C ILE A 139 -17.11 -13.97 -3.14
N ASN A 140 -16.41 -14.96 -3.67
CA ASN A 140 -16.22 -16.25 -3.03
C ASN A 140 -14.83 -16.28 -2.41
N GLY A 141 -14.74 -16.69 -1.16
CA GLY A 141 -13.47 -16.84 -0.46
C GLY A 141 -13.48 -18.05 0.48
N ILE A 142 -12.33 -18.30 1.11
CA ILE A 142 -12.13 -19.37 2.08
C ILE A 142 -11.76 -18.75 3.41
N VAL A 143 -12.41 -19.19 4.48
CA VAL A 143 -12.09 -18.75 5.84
C VAL A 143 -10.70 -19.26 6.21
N LYS A 144 -9.75 -18.34 6.41
CA LYS A 144 -8.37 -18.67 6.70
C LYS A 144 -8.09 -18.76 8.19
N ARG A 145 -8.59 -17.78 8.95
CA ARG A 145 -8.39 -17.68 10.40
C ARG A 145 -9.36 -16.67 11.03
N PHE A 146 -9.37 -16.65 12.36
CA PHE A 146 -10.15 -15.73 13.17
C PHE A 146 -9.22 -14.80 13.95
N GLU A 147 -9.48 -13.50 13.93
CA GLU A 147 -8.69 -12.48 14.62
C GLU A 147 -9.63 -11.65 15.50
N ASN A 148 -9.55 -11.77 16.84
CA ASN A 148 -10.39 -11.03 17.79
C ASN A 148 -11.92 -11.09 17.52
N GLY A 149 -12.40 -12.17 16.88
CA GLY A 149 -13.80 -12.36 16.49
C GLY A 149 -14.14 -11.87 15.08
N ASP A 150 -13.20 -11.23 14.39
CA ASP A 150 -13.28 -10.98 12.95
C ASP A 150 -12.81 -12.23 12.18
N ILE A 151 -13.34 -12.42 10.98
CA ILE A 151 -13.01 -13.54 10.11
C ILE A 151 -12.12 -13.02 9.00
N VAL A 152 -10.92 -13.61 8.87
CA VAL A 152 -10.04 -13.34 7.74
C VAL A 152 -10.35 -14.33 6.63
N VAL A 153 -10.72 -13.81 5.48
CA VAL A 153 -11.12 -14.56 4.30
C VAL A 153 -10.05 -14.42 3.23
N GLU A 154 -9.57 -15.55 2.71
CA GLU A 154 -8.66 -15.60 1.58
C GLU A 154 -9.43 -15.61 0.27
N MET A 155 -9.07 -14.70 -0.64
CA MET A 155 -9.67 -14.58 -1.96
C MET A 155 -8.57 -14.53 -3.02
N GLY A 156 -8.19 -15.70 -3.53
CA GLY A 156 -7.11 -15.80 -4.51
C GLY A 156 -5.77 -15.44 -3.90
N ARG A 157 -5.27 -14.23 -4.16
CA ARG A 157 -3.96 -13.74 -3.66
C ARG A 157 -4.07 -12.70 -2.55
N VAL A 158 -5.28 -12.23 -2.25
CA VAL A 158 -5.53 -11.17 -1.27
C VAL A 158 -6.28 -11.70 -0.06
N GLU A 159 -6.07 -11.07 1.08
CA GLU A 159 -6.85 -11.32 2.30
C GLU A 159 -7.84 -10.18 2.52
N ALA A 160 -9.07 -10.53 2.84
CA ALA A 160 -10.14 -9.62 3.18
C ALA A 160 -10.63 -9.91 4.60
N ILE A 161 -11.30 -8.93 5.23
CA ILE A 161 -11.80 -9.04 6.59
C ILE A 161 -13.31 -8.94 6.63
N LEU A 162 -13.95 -9.92 7.28
CA LEU A 162 -15.37 -9.89 7.63
C LEU A 162 -15.49 -9.60 9.12
N ARG A 163 -15.81 -8.35 9.44
CA ARG A 163 -15.87 -7.86 10.82
C ARG A 163 -17.03 -8.51 11.58
N ARG A 164 -16.90 -8.66 12.90
CA ARG A 164 -17.91 -9.30 13.75
C ARG A 164 -19.32 -8.71 13.63
N ARG A 165 -19.43 -7.40 13.42
CA ARG A 165 -20.72 -6.70 13.23
C ARG A 165 -21.38 -6.98 11.87
N ASP A 166 -20.57 -7.37 10.88
CA ASP A 166 -20.96 -7.59 9.50
C ASP A 166 -21.15 -9.10 9.21
N GLN A 167 -21.00 -9.95 10.24
CA GLN A 167 -21.28 -11.38 10.22
C GLN A 167 -22.76 -11.66 10.48
N SER A 168 -23.31 -12.66 9.79
CA SER A 168 -24.66 -13.18 10.06
C SER A 168 -24.65 -14.04 11.33
N ARG A 169 -25.58 -13.80 12.25
CA ARG A 169 -25.67 -14.58 13.50
C ARG A 169 -26.17 -16.01 13.32
N ALA A 170 -26.82 -16.29 12.20
CA ALA A 170 -27.33 -17.63 11.89
C ALA A 170 -26.25 -18.54 11.28
N GLU A 171 -25.14 -17.96 10.82
CA GLU A 171 -24.07 -18.69 10.15
C GLU A 171 -22.91 -18.88 11.12
N ASN A 172 -22.44 -20.11 11.22
CA ASN A 172 -21.23 -20.43 11.96
C ASN A 172 -20.20 -20.92 10.96
N TYR A 173 -19.05 -20.26 10.93
CA TYR A 173 -17.94 -20.63 10.06
C TYR A 173 -16.81 -21.25 10.88
N THR A 174 -16.09 -22.17 10.25
CA THR A 174 -14.85 -22.76 10.73
C THR A 174 -13.73 -22.53 9.73
N THR A 175 -12.48 -22.69 10.16
CA THR A 175 -11.33 -22.54 9.27
C THR A 175 -11.40 -23.55 8.12
N GLY A 176 -11.25 -23.08 6.89
CA GLY A 176 -11.36 -23.87 5.66
C GLY A 176 -12.72 -23.80 4.99
N ASP A 177 -13.74 -23.25 5.66
CA ASP A 177 -15.07 -23.13 5.08
C ASP A 177 -15.10 -22.11 3.94
N ARG A 178 -15.93 -22.40 2.92
CA ARG A 178 -16.21 -21.45 1.85
C ARG A 178 -17.23 -20.44 2.33
N ILE A 179 -16.96 -19.17 2.06
CA ILE A 179 -17.84 -18.06 2.39
C ILE A 179 -18.07 -17.20 1.15
N ARG A 180 -19.33 -16.81 0.94
CA ARG A 180 -19.72 -15.83 -0.08
C ARG A 180 -20.08 -14.54 0.62
N ALA A 181 -19.41 -13.44 0.34
CA ALA A 181 -19.69 -12.15 0.97
C ALA A 181 -19.70 -11.04 -0.06
N VAL A 182 -20.25 -9.88 0.28
CA VAL A 182 -20.18 -8.69 -0.58
C VAL A 182 -19.04 -7.79 -0.12
N ILE A 183 -18.33 -7.19 -1.07
CA ILE A 183 -17.35 -6.12 -0.77
C ILE A 183 -18.15 -4.87 -0.39
N VAL A 184 -18.00 -4.38 0.83
CA VAL A 184 -18.68 -3.14 1.28
C VAL A 184 -17.78 -1.92 1.19
N ASP A 185 -16.48 -2.11 1.35
CA ASP A 185 -15.51 -1.02 1.35
C ASP A 185 -14.11 -1.55 1.03
N VAL A 186 -13.28 -0.68 0.45
CA VAL A 186 -11.88 -0.94 0.15
C VAL A 186 -11.06 0.26 0.60
N THR A 187 -10.14 0.08 1.55
CA THR A 187 -9.38 1.17 2.16
C THR A 187 -7.93 1.21 1.69
N LYS A 188 -7.32 2.40 1.68
CA LYS A 188 -5.87 2.60 1.46
C LYS A 188 -5.07 2.66 2.76
N GLU A 189 -5.62 2.17 3.88
CA GLU A 189 -4.96 2.27 5.17
C GLU A 189 -3.64 1.48 5.18
N THR A 190 -2.60 2.05 5.81
CA THR A 190 -1.26 1.44 5.87
C THR A 190 -1.22 0.21 6.78
N LYS A 191 -2.26 -0.04 7.57
CA LYS A 191 -2.38 -1.16 8.51
C LYS A 191 -3.71 -1.86 8.35
N GLY A 192 -3.69 -3.19 8.47
CA GLY A 192 -4.86 -4.04 8.36
C GLY A 192 -5.13 -4.52 6.93
N GLN A 193 -6.22 -5.26 6.80
CA GLN A 193 -6.75 -5.74 5.53
C GLN A 193 -7.50 -4.60 4.82
N GLN A 194 -7.27 -4.44 3.52
CA GLN A 194 -7.86 -3.34 2.75
C GLN A 194 -9.32 -3.61 2.37
N ILE A 195 -9.65 -4.87 2.10
CA ILE A 195 -10.97 -5.26 1.61
C ILE A 195 -11.85 -5.64 2.81
N ILE A 196 -12.95 -4.91 2.99
CA ILE A 196 -13.93 -5.15 4.04
C ILE A 196 -15.14 -5.85 3.42
N LEU A 197 -15.51 -6.97 4.03
CA LEU A 197 -16.61 -7.82 3.62
C LEU A 197 -17.82 -7.66 4.52
N SER A 198 -19.00 -7.95 3.97
CA SER A 198 -20.23 -8.10 4.74
C SER A 198 -21.05 -9.32 4.31
N ARG A 199 -21.64 -9.99 5.30
CA ARG A 199 -22.71 -11.00 5.15
C ARG A 199 -24.09 -10.45 5.49
N THR A 200 -24.15 -9.25 6.08
CA THR A 200 -25.39 -8.62 6.53
C THR A 200 -25.95 -7.61 5.54
N ASP A 201 -25.11 -7.04 4.67
CA ASP A 201 -25.51 -6.01 3.73
C ASP A 201 -26.57 -6.49 2.72
N PRO A 202 -27.62 -5.68 2.42
CA PRO A 202 -28.64 -6.03 1.44
C PRO A 202 -28.10 -6.29 0.02
N ALA A 203 -27.00 -5.67 -0.39
CA ALA A 203 -26.40 -5.84 -1.71
C ALA A 203 -26.04 -7.31 -1.98
N LEU A 204 -25.65 -8.05 -0.95
CA LEU A 204 -25.39 -9.49 -1.04
C LEU A 204 -26.62 -10.27 -1.52
N LEU A 205 -27.81 -9.93 -1.01
CA LEU A 205 -29.05 -10.59 -1.41
C LEU A 205 -29.40 -10.24 -2.86
N VAL A 206 -29.32 -8.95 -3.21
CA VAL A 206 -29.61 -8.46 -4.57
C VAL A 206 -28.74 -9.18 -5.59
N LYS A 207 -27.43 -9.23 -5.35
CA LYS A 207 -26.45 -9.88 -6.23
C LYS A 207 -26.63 -11.40 -6.29
N MET A 208 -27.06 -12.03 -5.21
CA MET A 208 -27.40 -13.46 -5.23
C MET A 208 -28.63 -13.71 -6.12
N PHE A 209 -29.66 -12.88 -6.05
CA PHE A 209 -30.81 -12.99 -6.95
C PHE A 209 -30.42 -12.76 -8.42
N GLU A 210 -29.57 -11.76 -8.71
CA GLU A 210 -29.03 -11.53 -10.05
C GLU A 210 -28.25 -12.74 -10.61
N GLN A 211 -27.59 -13.52 -9.75
CA GLN A 211 -26.83 -14.72 -10.17
C GLN A 211 -27.72 -15.96 -10.37
N GLU A 212 -28.78 -16.10 -9.56
CA GLU A 212 -29.62 -17.31 -9.57
C GLU A 212 -30.85 -17.17 -10.49
N VAL A 213 -31.32 -15.94 -10.76
CA VAL A 213 -32.53 -15.68 -11.56
C VAL A 213 -32.16 -15.04 -12.91
N PRO A 214 -32.27 -15.77 -14.04
CA PRO A 214 -31.94 -15.25 -15.37
C PRO A 214 -32.71 -14.00 -15.76
N GLU A 215 -33.99 -13.91 -15.40
CA GLU A 215 -34.84 -12.75 -15.74
C GLU A 215 -34.39 -11.47 -15.04
N ILE A 216 -33.72 -11.58 -13.87
CA ILE A 216 -33.11 -10.44 -13.20
C ILE A 216 -31.78 -10.08 -13.87
N TYR A 217 -30.99 -11.07 -14.27
CA TYR A 217 -29.75 -10.87 -15.00
C TYR A 217 -29.97 -10.15 -16.34
N ASP A 218 -30.98 -10.57 -17.10
CA ASP A 218 -31.33 -10.00 -18.41
C ASP A 218 -32.05 -8.63 -18.30
N GLY A 219 -32.43 -8.22 -17.08
CA GLY A 219 -33.10 -6.95 -16.80
C GLY A 219 -34.60 -6.95 -17.08
N THR A 220 -35.19 -8.10 -17.43
CA THR A 220 -36.63 -8.27 -17.64
C THR A 220 -37.40 -8.09 -16.33
N VAL A 221 -36.84 -8.56 -15.21
CA VAL A 221 -37.31 -8.32 -13.85
C VAL A 221 -36.28 -7.44 -13.13
N SER A 222 -36.72 -6.35 -12.51
CA SER A 222 -35.86 -5.45 -11.74
C SER A 222 -36.17 -5.53 -10.24
N ILE A 223 -35.12 -5.52 -9.42
CA ILE A 223 -35.25 -5.38 -7.96
C ILE A 223 -35.43 -3.89 -7.63
N ARG A 224 -36.60 -3.52 -7.12
CA ARG A 224 -36.94 -2.14 -6.71
C ARG A 224 -36.42 -1.77 -5.33
N GLY A 225 -36.17 -2.77 -4.50
CA GLY A 225 -35.61 -2.57 -3.17
C GLY A 225 -35.45 -3.89 -2.42
N ALA A 226 -34.47 -3.95 -1.53
CA ALA A 226 -34.21 -5.09 -0.68
C ALA A 226 -33.92 -4.63 0.74
N VAL A 227 -34.51 -5.30 1.72
CA VAL A 227 -34.22 -5.13 3.14
C VAL A 227 -33.86 -6.49 3.71
N ARG A 228 -32.81 -6.54 4.51
CA ARG A 228 -32.24 -7.78 5.04
C ARG A 228 -31.94 -7.63 6.53
N GLU A 229 -32.59 -8.45 7.34
CA GLU A 229 -32.19 -8.76 8.70
C GLU A 229 -31.42 -10.09 8.66
N ALA A 230 -30.09 -9.99 8.69
CA ALA A 230 -29.22 -11.11 8.44
C ALA A 230 -29.40 -12.24 9.47
N GLY A 231 -29.72 -13.43 8.97
CA GLY A 231 -29.97 -14.61 9.79
C GLY A 231 -31.39 -14.72 10.35
N ASP A 232 -32.29 -13.81 9.99
CA ASP A 232 -33.71 -13.88 10.36
C ASP A 232 -34.61 -13.78 9.12
N ARG A 233 -34.84 -12.56 8.61
CA ARG A 233 -35.77 -12.31 7.51
C ARG A 233 -35.20 -11.36 6.47
N SER A 234 -35.51 -11.63 5.21
CA SER A 234 -35.28 -10.69 4.11
C SER A 234 -36.59 -10.41 3.36
N LYS A 235 -36.72 -9.19 2.83
CA LYS A 235 -37.81 -8.78 1.96
C LYS A 235 -37.23 -8.14 0.71
N VAL A 236 -37.74 -8.53 -0.46
CA VAL A 236 -37.33 -7.99 -1.75
C VAL A 236 -38.59 -7.57 -2.50
N ALA A 237 -38.54 -6.38 -3.10
CA ALA A 237 -39.56 -5.89 -4.01
C ALA A 237 -39.04 -6.03 -5.44
N VAL A 238 -39.78 -6.74 -6.29
CA VAL A 238 -39.43 -7.01 -7.68
C VAL A 238 -40.51 -6.47 -8.62
N HIS A 239 -40.12 -6.12 -9.84
CA HIS A 239 -41.00 -5.56 -10.86
C HIS A 239 -40.62 -6.09 -12.24
N SER A 240 -41.58 -6.68 -12.95
CA SER A 240 -41.36 -7.10 -14.34
C SER A 240 -41.60 -5.94 -15.31
N HIS A 241 -40.71 -5.78 -16.28
CA HIS A 241 -40.87 -4.86 -17.41
C HIS A 241 -41.76 -5.45 -18.52
N GLU A 242 -41.96 -6.76 -18.50
CA GLU A 242 -42.80 -7.47 -19.46
C GLU A 242 -44.11 -7.93 -18.82
N ARG A 243 -45.22 -7.73 -19.52
CA ARG A 243 -46.56 -8.06 -19.02
C ARG A 243 -46.79 -9.56 -18.88
N ASP A 244 -46.09 -10.36 -19.69
CA ASP A 244 -46.29 -11.81 -19.75
C ASP A 244 -45.40 -12.57 -18.75
N ILE A 245 -44.56 -11.86 -17.98
CA ILE A 245 -43.63 -12.44 -17.00
C ILE A 245 -44.07 -12.04 -15.59
N ASP A 246 -44.33 -13.04 -14.75
CA ASP A 246 -44.61 -12.85 -13.33
C ASP A 246 -43.30 -12.67 -12.56
N PRO A 247 -43.01 -11.47 -12.01
CA PRO A 247 -41.74 -11.22 -11.32
C PRO A 247 -41.59 -12.02 -10.03
N VAL A 248 -42.68 -12.38 -9.35
CA VAL A 248 -42.59 -13.21 -8.15
C VAL A 248 -42.36 -14.66 -8.56
N GLY A 249 -43.07 -15.14 -9.59
CA GLY A 249 -42.90 -16.48 -10.13
C GLY A 249 -41.49 -16.78 -10.60
N SER A 250 -40.82 -15.83 -11.28
CA SER A 250 -39.42 -15.99 -11.71
C SER A 250 -38.42 -16.03 -10.55
N CYS A 251 -38.79 -15.57 -9.35
CA CYS A 251 -37.89 -15.51 -8.19
C CYS A 251 -38.02 -16.69 -7.21
N VAL A 252 -38.87 -17.69 -7.50
CA VAL A 252 -39.25 -18.79 -6.57
C VAL A 252 -38.75 -20.14 -7.07
#